data_AF-Q2IKW5-F1
#
_entry.id   AF-Q2IKW5-F1
#
_cell.length_a   1.000
_cell.length_b   1.000
_cell.length_c   1.000
_cell.angle_alpha   90.00
_cell.angle_beta   90.00
_cell.angle_gamma   90.00
#
_symmetry.space_group_name_H-M   'P 1'
#
loop_
_entity.id
_entity.type
_entity.pdbx_description
1 polymer ?
#
loop_
_entity_poly.entity_id
_entity_poly.type
_entity_poly.pdbx_seq_one_letter_code
_entity_poly.pdbx_strand_id
1 'polypeptide(L)'
;MKVNDRLRAQRTKLGLTDAEVASGAQLSRDEFRDLEQHEDEAVHVLHLRNLRLLCEVLGVDALDLLGIPCASCAGSDVGRSRGGRHDVVRERRVALGLSQADLADRIGFEAGVVDDIERDPDYLERWSAGLVLSLAEVLAVPPQVLLDVRCPKCGR
;
A
#
# COMPACT_ATOMS: atom_id res chain seq x y z
N MET A 1 4.31 8.37 -16.20
CA MET A 1 5.21 7.20 -16.19
C MET A 1 4.48 6.11 -15.44
N LYS A 2 4.37 4.91 -16.01
CA LYS A 2 3.68 3.77 -15.38
C LYS A 2 4.54 3.20 -14.25
N VAL A 3 3.95 2.43 -13.33
CA VAL A 3 4.66 1.91 -12.14
C VAL A 3 5.85 1.04 -12.56
N ASN A 4 5.64 0.12 -13.50
CA ASN A 4 6.67 -0.75 -14.05
C ASN A 4 7.83 0.02 -14.73
N ASP A 5 7.52 1.11 -15.44
CA ASP A 5 8.55 2.00 -16.02
C ASP A 5 9.38 2.68 -14.92
N ARG A 6 8.75 3.10 -13.82
CA ARG A 6 9.45 3.70 -12.67
C ARG A 6 10.40 2.70 -12.02
N LEU A 7 9.95 1.47 -11.79
CA LEU A 7 10.76 0.39 -11.23
C LEU A 7 12.02 0.16 -12.07
N ARG A 8 11.83 -0.05 -13.39
CA ARG A 8 12.93 -0.28 -14.32
C ARG A 8 13.91 0.88 -14.36
N ALA A 9 13.39 2.12 -14.42
CA ALA A 9 14.23 3.31 -14.44
C ALA A 9 15.07 3.44 -13.17
N GLN A 10 14.45 3.22 -12.00
CA GLN A 10 15.14 3.34 -10.72
C GLN A 10 16.16 2.23 -10.49
N ARG A 11 15.83 0.97 -10.81
CA ARG A 11 16.79 -0.14 -10.79
C ARG A 11 18.00 0.16 -11.67
N THR A 12 17.75 0.56 -12.92
CA THR A 12 18.81 0.87 -13.90
C THR A 12 19.72 2.00 -13.40
N LYS A 13 19.12 3.06 -12.81
CA LYS A 13 19.85 4.19 -12.23
C LYS A 13 20.79 3.76 -11.09
N LEU A 14 20.36 2.79 -10.27
CA LEU A 14 21.16 2.25 -9.18
C LEU A 14 22.18 1.20 -9.64
N GLY A 15 22.15 0.78 -10.90
CA GLY A 15 23.03 -0.26 -11.44
C GLY A 15 22.73 -1.66 -10.87
N LEU A 16 21.52 -1.88 -10.34
CA LEU A 16 21.12 -3.15 -9.74
C LEU A 16 20.62 -4.15 -10.79
N THR A 17 20.95 -5.41 -10.58
CA THR A 17 20.42 -6.54 -11.32
C THR A 17 19.04 -6.95 -10.80
N ASP A 18 18.25 -7.63 -11.63
CA ASP A 18 16.95 -8.19 -11.22
C ASP A 18 17.08 -9.08 -9.98
N ALA A 19 18.19 -9.84 -9.88
CA ALA A 19 18.43 -10.76 -8.77
C ALA A 19 18.71 -10.01 -7.46
N GLU A 20 19.47 -8.91 -7.50
CA GLU A 20 19.73 -8.07 -6.33
C GLU A 20 18.44 -7.41 -5.83
N VAL A 21 17.63 -6.86 -6.74
CA VAL A 21 16.36 -6.23 -6.35
C VAL A 21 15.39 -7.27 -5.80
N ALA A 22 15.21 -8.40 -6.49
CA ALA A 22 14.33 -9.47 -6.03
C ALA A 22 14.76 -10.00 -4.65
N SER A 23 16.05 -10.27 -4.45
CA SER A 23 16.56 -10.74 -3.15
C SER A 23 16.33 -9.72 -2.03
N GLY A 24 16.55 -8.43 -2.29
CA GLY A 24 16.33 -7.38 -1.30
C GLY A 24 14.85 -7.18 -0.97
N ALA A 25 13.98 -7.33 -1.97
CA ALA A 25 12.52 -7.21 -1.83
C ALA A 25 11.82 -8.49 -1.33
N GLN A 26 12.58 -9.56 -1.05
CA GLN A 26 12.06 -10.90 -0.71
C GLN A 26 11.09 -11.44 -1.77
N LEU A 27 11.46 -11.27 -3.03
CA LEU A 27 10.75 -11.79 -4.20
C LEU A 27 11.60 -12.83 -4.91
N SER A 28 10.96 -13.72 -5.65
CA SER A 28 11.64 -14.47 -6.69
C SER A 28 12.02 -13.55 -7.85
N ARG A 29 13.03 -13.97 -8.62
CA ARG A 29 13.47 -13.23 -9.80
C ARG A 29 12.38 -13.15 -10.88
N ASP A 30 11.51 -14.14 -10.96
CA ASP A 30 10.40 -14.15 -11.92
C ASP A 30 9.31 -13.18 -11.47
N GLU A 31 8.91 -13.19 -10.19
CA GLU A 31 7.96 -12.19 -9.66
C GLU A 31 8.44 -10.76 -9.91
N PHE A 32 9.71 -10.44 -9.61
CA PHE A 32 10.24 -9.10 -9.89
C PHE A 32 10.25 -8.76 -11.38
N ARG A 33 10.53 -9.74 -12.24
CA ARG A 33 10.49 -9.54 -13.70
C ARG A 33 9.08 -9.18 -14.16
N ASP A 34 8.08 -9.85 -13.62
CA ASP A 34 6.67 -9.59 -13.94
C ASP A 34 6.28 -8.17 -13.52
N LEU A 35 6.77 -7.68 -12.37
CA LEU A 35 6.57 -6.29 -11.94
C LEU A 35 7.12 -5.25 -12.94
N GLU A 36 8.21 -5.55 -13.64
CA GLU A 36 8.75 -4.65 -14.69
C GLU A 36 8.04 -4.82 -16.04
N GLN A 37 7.45 -5.99 -16.31
CA GLN A 37 6.82 -6.30 -17.60
C GLN A 37 5.36 -5.84 -17.68
N HIS A 38 4.66 -5.82 -16.54
CA HIS A 38 3.24 -5.56 -16.48
C HIS A 38 2.95 -4.35 -15.59
N GLU A 39 2.07 -3.46 -16.06
CA GLU A 39 1.89 -2.13 -15.45
C GLU A 39 1.20 -2.14 -14.09
N ASP A 40 0.49 -3.22 -13.79
CA ASP A 40 -0.49 -3.34 -12.72
C ASP A 40 -0.11 -4.39 -11.66
N GLU A 41 0.85 -5.26 -11.95
CA GLU A 41 1.37 -6.30 -11.04
C GLU A 41 1.82 -5.74 -9.67
N ALA A 42 2.53 -4.61 -9.69
CA ALA A 42 3.00 -3.96 -8.45
C ALA A 42 1.84 -3.44 -7.57
N VAL A 43 0.67 -3.21 -8.16
CA VAL A 43 -0.53 -2.77 -7.44
C VAL A 43 -1.38 -3.97 -7.03
N HIS A 44 -1.63 -4.90 -7.93
CA HIS A 44 -2.64 -5.95 -7.72
C HIS A 44 -2.10 -7.24 -7.10
N VAL A 45 -0.82 -7.55 -7.30
CA VAL A 45 -0.24 -8.84 -6.92
C VAL A 45 0.75 -8.70 -5.77
N LEU A 46 1.56 -7.64 -5.77
CA LEU A 46 2.59 -7.47 -4.75
C LEU A 46 1.99 -7.15 -3.37
N HIS A 47 2.26 -8.01 -2.38
CA HIS A 47 1.90 -7.74 -0.99
C HIS A 47 2.56 -6.45 -0.48
N LEU A 48 1.87 -5.72 0.40
CA LEU A 48 2.33 -4.44 0.92
C LEU A 48 3.70 -4.54 1.61
N ARG A 49 3.96 -5.63 2.33
CA ARG A 49 5.28 -5.89 2.92
C ARG A 49 6.39 -5.91 1.88
N ASN A 50 6.18 -6.64 0.78
CA ASN A 50 7.15 -6.74 -0.29
C ASN A 50 7.27 -5.42 -1.08
N LEU A 51 6.19 -4.69 -1.26
CA LEU A 51 6.22 -3.35 -1.85
C LEU A 51 7.09 -2.39 -1.02
N ARG A 52 7.00 -2.44 0.31
CA ARG A 52 7.84 -1.64 1.21
C ARG A 52 9.31 -1.98 1.08
N LEU A 53 9.66 -3.26 1.10
CA LEU A 53 11.04 -3.71 0.91
C LEU A 53 11.57 -3.33 -0.48
N LEU A 54 10.73 -3.46 -1.51
CA LEU A 54 11.08 -3.04 -2.87
C LEU A 54 11.37 -1.53 -2.94
N CYS A 55 10.54 -0.71 -2.28
CA CYS A 55 10.74 0.73 -2.17
C CYS A 55 12.06 1.08 -1.44
N GLU A 56 12.37 0.36 -0.36
CA GLU A 56 13.61 0.53 0.39
C GLU A 56 14.84 0.20 -0.47
N VAL A 57 14.84 -0.95 -1.14
CA VAL A 57 15.92 -1.38 -2.03
C VAL A 57 16.15 -0.41 -3.18
N LEU A 58 15.06 0.09 -3.77
CA LEU A 58 15.12 1.04 -4.88
C LEU A 58 15.29 2.49 -4.43
N GLY A 59 15.28 2.78 -3.13
CA GLY A 59 15.33 4.15 -2.62
C GLY A 59 14.25 5.06 -3.22
N VAL A 60 13.05 4.52 -3.41
CA VAL A 60 11.88 5.23 -3.97
C VAL A 60 10.77 5.30 -2.94
N ASP A 61 10.05 6.41 -2.93
CA ASP A 61 8.87 6.56 -2.08
C ASP A 61 7.67 5.79 -2.66
N ALA A 62 6.90 5.12 -1.79
CA ALA A 62 5.78 4.29 -2.23
C ALA A 62 4.65 5.13 -2.87
N LEU A 63 4.39 6.35 -2.39
CA LEU A 63 3.37 7.21 -3.02
C LEU A 63 3.83 7.63 -4.41
N ASP A 64 5.10 8.03 -4.56
CA ASP A 64 5.65 8.35 -5.87
C ASP A 64 5.66 7.15 -6.83
N LEU A 65 6.07 5.97 -6.33
CA LEU A 65 6.07 4.74 -7.11
C LEU A 65 4.66 4.41 -7.63
N LEU A 66 3.66 4.42 -6.76
CA LEU A 66 2.26 4.15 -7.10
C LEU A 66 1.56 5.33 -7.81
N GLY A 67 2.21 6.50 -7.91
CA GLY A 67 1.61 7.70 -8.51
C GLY A 67 0.47 8.30 -7.68
N ILE A 68 0.46 8.05 -6.37
CA ILE A 68 -0.57 8.54 -5.45
C ILE A 68 -0.20 9.96 -5.00
N PRO A 69 -1.06 10.97 -5.17
CA PRO A 69 -0.82 12.29 -4.63
C PRO A 69 -0.91 12.27 -3.09
N CYS A 70 0.03 12.94 -2.43
CA CYS A 70 -0.02 13.09 -0.97
C CYS A 70 -1.20 14.00 -0.58
N ALA A 71 -2.11 13.49 0.25
CA ALA A 71 -3.28 14.24 0.67
C ALA A 71 -2.92 15.41 1.60
N SER A 72 -1.86 15.30 2.41
CA SER A 72 -1.35 16.42 3.22
C SER A 72 -0.88 17.58 2.34
N CYS A 73 -0.12 17.28 1.28
CA CYS A 73 0.33 18.29 0.31
C CYS A 73 -0.83 18.92 -0.45
N ALA A 74 -1.94 18.19 -0.63
CA ALA A 74 -3.16 18.68 -1.25
C ALA A 74 -4.07 19.48 -0.29
N GLY A 75 -3.67 19.64 0.98
CA GLY A 75 -4.45 20.40 1.98
C GLY A 75 -5.55 19.60 2.68
N SER A 76 -5.62 18.28 2.47
CA SER A 76 -6.54 17.41 3.20
C SER A 76 -6.03 17.19 4.63
N ASP A 77 -6.95 17.22 5.61
CA ASP A 77 -6.62 16.82 6.97
C ASP A 77 -6.43 15.31 7.04
N VAL A 78 -5.17 14.90 7.09
CA VAL A 78 -4.78 13.51 7.30
C VAL A 78 -4.86 13.28 8.79
N GLY A 79 -6.09 13.09 9.27
CA GLY A 79 -6.38 12.93 10.69
C GLY A 79 -5.39 11.96 11.33
N ARG A 80 -4.70 12.40 12.37
CA ARG A 80 -3.81 11.53 13.14
C ARG A 80 -4.69 10.64 14.01
N SER A 81 -4.92 9.39 13.60
CA SER A 81 -5.36 8.40 14.58
C SER A 81 -4.26 8.22 15.62
N ARG A 82 -4.65 8.03 16.88
CA ARG A 82 -3.71 7.78 17.98
C ARG A 82 -3.17 6.35 17.95
N GLY A 83 -3.77 5.48 17.13
CA GLY A 83 -3.48 4.07 17.03
C GLY A 83 -2.83 3.65 15.70
N GLY A 84 -2.78 2.34 15.49
CA GLY A 84 -2.26 1.76 14.24
C GLY A 84 -3.29 1.80 13.11
N ARG A 85 -2.93 1.28 11.93
CA ARG A 85 -3.85 1.19 10.78
C ARG A 85 -5.14 0.41 11.09
N HIS A 86 -5.04 -0.64 11.90
CA HIS A 86 -6.17 -1.43 12.37
C HIS A 86 -7.16 -0.58 13.18
N ASP A 87 -6.67 0.34 14.03
CA ASP A 87 -7.50 1.27 14.76
C ASP A 87 -8.16 2.28 13.83
N VAL A 88 -7.44 2.81 12.83
CA VAL A 88 -8.01 3.69 11.79
C VAL A 88 -9.17 2.99 11.09
N VAL A 89 -8.99 1.73 10.69
CA VAL A 89 -10.05 0.95 10.02
C VAL A 89 -11.29 0.87 10.91
N ARG A 90 -11.11 0.48 12.18
CA ARG A 90 -12.21 0.37 13.15
C ARG A 90 -12.91 1.72 13.37
N GLU A 91 -12.15 2.76 13.67
CA GLU A 91 -12.65 4.11 13.97
C GLU A 91 -13.46 4.66 12.80
N ARG A 92 -12.95 4.51 11.57
CA ARG A 92 -13.60 5.02 10.36
C ARG A 92 -14.83 4.20 9.98
N ARG A 93 -14.76 2.88 10.11
CA ARG A 93 -15.93 2.01 9.91
C ARG A 93 -17.07 2.42 10.84
N VAL A 94 -16.79 2.58 12.13
CA VAL A 94 -17.78 3.00 13.13
C VAL A 94 -18.30 4.42 12.85
N ALA A 95 -17.43 5.36 12.49
CA ALA A 95 -17.82 6.73 12.16
C ALA A 95 -18.73 6.80 10.91
N LEU A 96 -18.59 5.86 9.98
CA LEU A 96 -19.46 5.71 8.81
C LEU A 96 -20.74 4.92 9.11
N GLY A 97 -20.94 4.44 10.35
CA GLY A 97 -22.10 3.66 10.74
C GLY A 97 -22.15 2.25 10.14
N LEU A 98 -21.00 1.70 9.74
CA LEU A 98 -20.92 0.38 9.10
C LEU A 98 -20.70 -0.72 10.14
N SER A 99 -21.40 -1.84 10.01
CA SER A 99 -21.01 -3.09 10.66
C SER A 99 -19.76 -3.69 9.99
N GLN A 100 -19.12 -4.66 10.64
CA GLN A 100 -18.01 -5.39 10.02
C GLN A 100 -18.46 -6.13 8.75
N ALA A 101 -19.69 -6.68 8.75
CA ALA A 101 -20.28 -7.30 7.57
C ALA A 101 -20.49 -6.30 6.42
N ASP A 102 -21.03 -5.10 6.71
CA ASP A 102 -21.23 -4.07 5.69
C ASP A 102 -19.91 -3.62 5.06
N LEU A 103 -18.84 -3.51 5.86
CA LEU A 103 -17.54 -3.19 5.33
C LEU A 103 -17.03 -4.33 4.45
N ALA A 104 -17.09 -5.57 4.93
CA ALA A 104 -16.62 -6.76 4.22
C ALA A 104 -17.30 -6.91 2.85
N ASP A 105 -18.63 -6.72 2.79
CA ASP A 105 -19.39 -6.77 1.54
C ASP A 105 -18.91 -5.71 0.53
N ARG A 106 -18.57 -4.50 0.98
CA ARG A 106 -18.07 -3.41 0.11
C ARG A 106 -16.69 -3.69 -0.46
N ILE A 107 -15.85 -4.42 0.26
CA ILE A 107 -14.50 -4.78 -0.18
C ILE A 107 -14.43 -6.17 -0.80
N GLY A 108 -15.55 -6.90 -0.88
CA GLY A 108 -15.65 -8.22 -1.52
C GLY A 108 -15.09 -9.37 -0.69
N PHE A 109 -15.17 -9.28 0.65
CA PHE A 109 -14.65 -10.28 1.59
C PHE A 109 -15.72 -10.77 2.57
N GLU A 110 -15.42 -11.84 3.30
CA GLU A 110 -16.25 -12.30 4.42
C GLU A 110 -16.02 -11.47 5.69
N ALA A 111 -17.04 -11.36 6.55
CA ALA A 111 -16.98 -10.51 7.76
C ALA A 111 -15.80 -10.82 8.70
N GLY A 112 -15.35 -12.08 8.76
CA GLY A 112 -14.19 -12.49 9.57
C GLY A 112 -12.90 -11.77 9.18
N VAL A 113 -12.75 -11.41 7.90
CA VAL A 113 -11.59 -10.67 7.40
C VAL A 113 -11.51 -9.28 8.03
N VAL A 114 -12.65 -8.62 8.26
CA VAL A 114 -12.67 -7.30 8.91
C VAL A 114 -12.33 -7.42 10.39
N ASP A 115 -12.75 -8.49 11.07
CA ASP A 115 -12.32 -8.74 12.46
C ASP A 115 -10.79 -8.89 12.53
N ASP A 116 -10.21 -9.66 11.61
CA ASP A 116 -8.76 -9.83 11.56
C ASP A 116 -8.03 -8.50 11.29
N ILE A 117 -8.50 -7.69 10.32
CA ILE A 117 -7.92 -6.37 10.02
C ILE A 117 -7.93 -5.46 11.25
N GLU A 118 -9.01 -5.48 12.02
CA GLU A 118 -9.16 -4.60 13.19
C GLU A 118 -8.39 -5.10 14.42
N ARG A 119 -7.99 -6.37 14.45
CA ARG A 119 -7.31 -7.00 15.60
C ARG A 119 -5.82 -7.15 15.41
N ASP A 120 -5.36 -7.37 14.18
CA ASP A 120 -3.95 -7.58 13.87
C ASP A 120 -3.36 -6.33 13.18
N PRO A 121 -2.42 -5.61 13.83
CA PRO A 121 -1.80 -4.41 13.25
C PRO A 121 -1.07 -4.66 11.93
N ASP A 122 -0.67 -5.90 11.67
CA ASP A 122 0.11 -6.30 10.50
C ASP A 122 -0.73 -7.05 9.46
N TYR A 123 -2.05 -7.19 9.65
CA TYR A 123 -2.88 -7.95 8.72
C TYR A 123 -2.81 -7.41 7.28
N LEU A 124 -2.83 -6.08 7.15
CA LEU A 124 -2.74 -5.40 5.85
C LEU A 124 -1.39 -5.60 5.15
N GLU A 125 -0.34 -6.04 5.84
CA GLU A 125 0.96 -6.36 5.22
C GLU A 125 0.87 -7.54 4.24
N ARG A 126 -0.16 -8.37 4.38
CA ARG A 126 -0.43 -9.54 3.52
C ARG A 126 -1.32 -9.20 2.33
N TRP A 127 -1.84 -7.97 2.25
CA TRP A 127 -2.70 -7.54 1.16
C TRP A 127 -1.88 -6.88 0.07
N SER A 128 -2.35 -6.97 -1.18
CA SER A 128 -1.78 -6.16 -2.24
C SER A 128 -2.10 -4.69 -2.04
N ALA A 129 -1.26 -3.80 -2.60
CA ALA A 129 -1.48 -2.36 -2.49
C ALA A 129 -2.88 -1.98 -3.00
N GLY A 130 -3.32 -2.57 -4.12
CA GLY A 130 -4.65 -2.36 -4.69
C GLY A 130 -5.79 -2.64 -3.71
N LEU A 131 -5.72 -3.74 -2.96
CA LEU A 131 -6.73 -4.05 -1.93
C LEU A 131 -6.72 -3.04 -0.78
N VAL A 132 -5.54 -2.58 -0.36
CA VAL A 132 -5.40 -1.54 0.67
C VAL A 132 -5.94 -0.20 0.17
N LEU A 133 -5.75 0.13 -1.11
CA LEU A 133 -6.31 1.32 -1.74
C LEU A 133 -7.83 1.26 -1.81
N SER A 134 -8.41 0.13 -2.20
CA SER A 134 -9.87 -0.08 -2.20
C SER A 134 -10.45 0.08 -0.79
N LEU A 135 -9.78 -0.46 0.23
CA LEU A 135 -10.19 -0.27 1.62
C LEU A 135 -10.11 1.21 2.03
N ALA A 136 -9.06 1.92 1.63
CA ALA A 136 -8.89 3.35 1.92
C ALA A 136 -10.02 4.19 1.29
N GLU A 137 -10.40 3.86 0.06
CA GLU A 137 -11.50 4.50 -0.65
C GLU A 137 -12.84 4.27 0.07
N VAL A 138 -13.17 3.03 0.42
CA VAL A 138 -14.42 2.68 1.12
C VAL A 138 -14.53 3.39 2.47
N LEU A 139 -13.41 3.54 3.19
CA LEU A 139 -13.37 4.21 4.50
C LEU A 139 -13.21 5.73 4.42
N ALA A 140 -13.12 6.27 3.20
CA ALA A 140 -12.83 7.67 2.92
C ALA A 140 -11.63 8.18 3.73
N VAL A 141 -10.53 7.42 3.71
CA VAL A 141 -9.26 7.80 4.33
C VAL A 141 -8.19 8.01 3.27
N PRO A 142 -7.25 8.95 3.47
CA PRO A 142 -6.12 9.09 2.57
C PRO A 142 -5.31 7.78 2.47
N PRO A 143 -4.97 7.32 1.25
CA PRO A 143 -4.21 6.08 1.04
C PRO A 143 -2.94 5.97 1.88
N GLN A 144 -2.21 7.08 2.03
CA GLN A 144 -0.97 7.14 2.81
C GLN A 144 -1.14 6.67 4.27
N VAL A 145 -2.35 6.77 4.84
CA VAL A 145 -2.66 6.31 6.20
C VAL A 145 -2.67 4.78 6.27
N LEU A 146 -3.36 4.11 5.34
CA LEU A 146 -3.44 2.63 5.35
C LEU A 146 -2.22 1.97 4.70
N LEU A 147 -1.53 2.67 3.79
CA LEU A 147 -0.21 2.25 3.34
C LEU A 147 0.86 2.47 4.42
N ASP A 148 0.57 3.31 5.43
CA ASP A 148 1.50 3.74 6.49
C ASP A 148 2.85 4.19 5.91
N VAL A 149 2.75 5.19 5.02
CA VAL A 149 3.89 5.79 4.31
C VAL A 149 3.89 7.29 4.56
N ARG A 150 5.08 7.86 4.71
CA ARG A 150 5.26 9.30 4.92
C ARG A 150 5.63 9.96 3.61
N CYS A 151 4.99 11.06 3.28
CA CYS A 151 5.37 11.83 2.11
C CYS A 151 6.76 12.46 2.31
N PRO A 152 7.72 12.24 1.40
CA PRO A 152 9.06 12.82 1.52
C PRO A 152 9.08 14.35 1.42
N LYS A 153 8.03 14.95 0.85
CA LYS A 153 7.94 16.42 0.69
C LYS A 153 7.49 17.14 1.97
N CYS A 154 6.52 16.57 2.70
CA CYS A 154 5.95 17.22 3.88
C CYS A 154 6.20 16.47 5.20
N GLY A 155 6.78 15.27 5.15
CA GLY A 155 7.06 14.42 6.30
C GLY A 155 5.83 13.87 7.01
N ARG A 156 4.64 14.05 6.42
CA ARG A 156 3.34 13.62 6.94
C ARG A 156 2.82 12.41 6.19
#